data_AF-A0AAD4V926-F1
#
_entry.id   AF-A0AAD4V926-F1
#
_cell.length_a   1.000
_cell.length_b   1.000
_cell.length_c   1.000
_cell.angle_alpha   90.00
_cell.angle_beta   90.00
_cell.angle_gamma   90.00
#
_symmetry.space_group_name_H-M   'P 1'
#
loop_
_entity.id
_entity.type
_entity.pdbx_description
1 polymer ?
#
loop_
_entity_poly.entity_id
_entity_poly.type
_entity_poly.pdbx_seq_one_letter_code
_entity_poly.pdbx_strand_id
1 'polypeptide(L)'
;MEAFYQESGRAGRDQLLSRSLLYYGIDDCKRMKFILSNADNKKSKASNSQEELSKKTLTDFQQMVEYCEGSGCRRRKILETFGEKVPASLCGKSM
;
A
#
# COMPACT_ATOMS: atom_id res chain seq x y z
N MET A 1 2.47 -1.91 0.05
CA MET A 1 1.39 -1.95 1.09
C MET A 1 1.88 -2.31 2.49
N GLU A 2 2.94 -3.11 2.62
CA GLU A 2 3.51 -3.57 3.91
C GLU A 2 3.75 -2.47 4.95
N ALA A 3 4.40 -1.38 4.56
CA ALA A 3 4.70 -0.26 5.48
C ALA A 3 3.44 0.37 6.08
N PHE A 4 2.39 0.57 5.28
CA PHE A 4 1.12 1.10 5.76
C PHE A 4 0.46 0.15 6.77
N TYR A 5 0.51 -1.16 6.52
CA TYR A 5 -0.02 -2.15 7.45
C TYR A 5 0.74 -2.17 8.78
N GLN A 6 2.07 -2.10 8.74
CA GLN A 6 2.88 -2.01 9.96
C GLN A 6 2.54 -0.77 10.79
N GLU A 7 2.47 0.40 10.15
CA GLU A 7 2.24 1.66 10.88
C GLU A 7 0.80 1.77 11.41
N SER A 8 -0.20 1.37 10.62
CA SER A 8 -1.60 1.34 11.07
C SER A 8 -1.85 0.29 12.17
N GLY A 9 -1.13 -0.84 12.15
CA GLY A 9 -1.22 -1.91 13.14
C GLY A 9 -0.60 -1.58 14.51
N ARG A 10 0.01 -0.39 14.68
CA ARG A 10 0.49 0.07 16.00
C ARG A 10 -0.65 0.52 16.92
N ALA A 11 -1.78 0.95 16.35
CA ALA A 11 -2.94 1.39 17.12
C ALA A 11 -3.72 0.21 17.72
N GLY A 12 -4.48 0.43 18.80
CA GLY A 12 -5.41 -0.57 19.35
C GLY A 12 -4.76 -1.77 20.04
N ARG A 13 -3.51 -1.65 20.52
CA ARG A 13 -2.83 -2.72 21.29
C ARG A 13 -3.43 -2.96 22.68
N ASP A 14 -4.26 -2.03 23.13
CA ASP A 14 -5.13 -2.13 24.31
C ASP A 14 -6.43 -2.91 24.03
N GLN A 15 -6.62 -3.45 22.82
CA GLN A 15 -7.83 -4.13 22.35
C GLN A 15 -9.06 -3.23 22.25
N LEU A 16 -8.90 -1.91 22.36
CA LEU A 16 -9.98 -0.95 22.15
C LEU A 16 -10.09 -0.58 20.67
N LEU A 17 -11.27 -0.09 20.29
CA LEU A 17 -11.51 0.38 18.93
C LEU A 17 -10.58 1.55 18.61
N SER A 18 -9.84 1.39 17.52
CA SER A 18 -8.95 2.42 16.98
C SER A 18 -9.28 2.68 15.52
N ARG A 19 -9.00 3.89 15.05
CA ARG A 19 -9.13 4.28 13.64
C ARG A 19 -7.77 4.62 13.07
N SER A 20 -7.52 4.15 11.85
CA SER A 20 -6.39 4.58 11.04
C SER A 20 -6.92 5.39 9.87
N LEU A 21 -6.43 6.62 9.70
CA LEU A 21 -6.81 7.50 8.61
C LEU A 21 -5.61 7.70 7.69
N LEU A 22 -5.88 7.66 6.39
CA LEU A 22 -4.91 7.93 5.34
C LEU A 22 -5.42 9.09 4.50
N TYR A 23 -4.65 10.18 4.45
CA TYR A 23 -4.90 11.27 3.52
C TYR A 23 -4.27 10.93 2.17
N TYR A 24 -5.08 11.01 1.12
CA TYR A 24 -4.68 10.68 -0.24
C TYR A 24 -5.07 11.82 -1.18
N GLY A 25 -4.10 12.33 -1.94
CA GLY A 25 -4.31 13.33 -2.97
C GLY A 25 -3.73 12.88 -4.32
N ILE A 26 -4.39 13.28 -5.41
CA ILE A 26 -3.93 12.99 -6.78
C ILE A 26 -2.54 13.58 -7.03
N ASP A 27 -2.24 14.74 -6.46
CA ASP A 27 -0.95 15.39 -6.65
C ASP A 27 0.19 14.68 -5.90
N ASP A 28 -0.10 14.05 -4.76
CA ASP A 28 0.87 13.18 -4.06
C ASP A 28 1.16 11.92 -4.89
N CYS A 29 0.14 11.36 -5.55
CA CYS A 29 0.30 10.24 -6.48
C CYS A 29 1.20 10.63 -7.67
N LYS A 30 0.99 11.80 -8.29
CA LYS A 30 1.85 12.31 -9.38
C LYS A 30 3.28 12.52 -8.91
N ARG A 31 3.48 13.15 -7.74
CA ARG A 31 4.81 13.39 -7.17
C ARG A 31 5.55 12.08 -6.92
N MET A 32 4.88 11.08 -6.34
CA MET A 32 5.48 9.78 -6.10
C MET A 32 5.85 9.06 -7.40
N LYS A 33 4.97 9.06 -8.42
CA LYS A 33 5.29 8.51 -9.75
C LYS A 33 6.54 9.13 -10.36
N PHE A 34 6.70 10.46 -10.24
CA PHE A 34 7.89 11.16 -10.72
C PHE A 34 9.15 10.74 -9.97
N ILE A 35 9.09 10.62 -8.65
CA ILE A 35 10.23 10.16 -7.82
C ILE A 35 10.66 8.75 -8.24
N LEU A 36 9.70 7.83 -8.40
CA LEU A 36 9.97 6.45 -8.81
C LEU A 36 10.57 6.38 -10.22
N SER A 37 9.98 7.09 -11.18
CA SER A 37 10.51 7.14 -12.56
C SER A 37 11.94 7.69 -12.61
N ASN A 38 12.26 8.71 -11.82
CA ASN A 38 13.62 9.25 -11.75
C ASN A 38 14.60 8.30 -11.06
N ALA A 39 14.15 7.54 -10.06
CA ALA A 39 14.96 6.52 -9.41
C ALA A 39 15.34 5.41 -10.39
N ASP A 40 14.41 5.01 -11.27
CA ASP A 40 14.65 4.00 -12.30
C ASP A 40 15.62 4.50 -13.37
N ASN A 41 15.45 5.75 -13.83
CA ASN A 41 16.35 6.37 -14.81
C ASN A 41 17.79 6.53 -14.29
N LYS A 42 18.00 6.69 -12.98
CA LYS A 42 19.35 6.72 -12.39
C LYS A 42 19.97 5.33 -12.25
N LYS A 43 19.16 4.27 -12.23
CA LYS A 43 19.57 2.87 -12.00
C LYS A 43 19.72 2.05 -13.27
N SER A 44 19.39 2.58 -14.45
CA SER A 44 19.61 1.95 -15.76
C SER A 44 21.09 1.68 -16.11
N LYS A 45 22.03 1.94 -15.18
CA LYS A 45 23.45 1.54 -15.21
C LYS A 45 23.84 0.52 -14.11
N ALA A 46 22.88 -0.01 -13.36
CA ALA A 46 23.12 -0.86 -12.19
C ALA A 46 22.75 -2.34 -12.43
N SER A 47 23.22 -3.22 -11.54
CA SER A 47 23.10 -4.69 -11.61
C SER A 47 21.66 -5.21 -11.63
N ASN A 48 21.48 -6.45 -12.11
CA ASN A 48 20.19 -7.17 -12.22
C ASN A 48 19.34 -7.15 -10.92
N SER A 49 19.99 -7.16 -9.75
CA SER A 49 19.33 -7.06 -8.43
C SER A 49 18.66 -5.71 -8.14
N GLN A 50 19.15 -4.61 -8.74
CA GLN A 50 18.57 -3.28 -8.55
C GLN A 50 17.30 -3.07 -9.39
N GLU A 51 17.20 -3.77 -10.51
CA GLU A 51 16.05 -3.72 -11.42
C GLU A 51 14.83 -4.41 -10.79
N GLU A 52 15.03 -5.58 -10.17
CA GLU A 52 13.96 -6.30 -9.46
C GLU A 52 13.41 -5.51 -8.26
N LEU A 53 14.28 -4.81 -7.54
CA LEU A 53 13.87 -3.94 -6.43
C LEU A 53 13.02 -2.75 -6.91
N SER A 54 13.33 -2.21 -8.09
CA SER A 54 12.56 -1.14 -8.74
C SER A 54 11.15 -1.61 -9.12
N LYS A 55 11.05 -2.76 -9.80
CA LYS A 55 9.76 -3.37 -10.19
C LYS A 55 8.86 -3.64 -8.97
N LYS A 56 9.45 -4.15 -7.88
CA LYS A 56 8.75 -4.37 -6.62
C LYS A 56 8.20 -3.05 -6.06
N THR A 57 9.02 -2.00 -6.02
CA THR A 57 8.62 -0.68 -5.50
C THR A 57 7.46 -0.07 -6.30
N LEU A 58 7.51 -0.17 -7.64
CA LEU A 58 6.42 0.26 -8.51
C LEU A 58 5.11 -0.51 -8.24
N THR A 59 5.21 -1.82 -8.10
CA THR A 59 4.08 -2.70 -7.77
C THR A 59 3.47 -2.33 -6.42
N ASP A 60 4.31 -2.12 -5.40
CA ASP A 60 3.88 -1.72 -4.06
C ASP A 60 3.16 -0.37 -4.05
N PHE A 61 3.64 0.57 -4.86
CA PHE A 61 3.00 1.87 -5.04
C PHE A 61 1.63 1.74 -5.74
N GLN A 62 1.54 0.96 -6.82
CA GLN A 62 0.28 0.72 -7.52
C GLN A 62 -0.77 0.08 -6.60
N GLN A 63 -0.38 -0.89 -5.77
CA GLN A 63 -1.27 -1.47 -4.76
C GLN A 63 -1.79 -0.42 -3.77
N MET A 64 -0.95 0.56 -3.38
CA MET A 64 -1.37 1.64 -2.49
C MET A 64 -2.38 2.58 -3.16
N VAL A 65 -2.18 2.88 -4.44
CA VAL A 65 -3.14 3.67 -5.23
C VAL A 65 -4.48 2.94 -5.33
N GLU A 66 -4.47 1.65 -5.66
CA GLU A 66 -5.67 0.81 -5.71
C GLU A 66 -6.35 0.67 -4.33
N TYR A 67 -5.57 0.66 -3.25
CA TYR A 67 -6.08 0.71 -1.90
C TYR A 67 -6.83 2.02 -1.63
N CYS A 68 -6.38 3.17 -2.13
CA CYS A 68 -7.04 4.46 -1.94
C CYS A 68 -8.24 4.66 -2.88
N GLU A 69 -8.07 4.38 -4.18
CA GLU A 69 -9.03 4.74 -5.23
C GLU A 69 -10.08 3.65 -5.48
N GLY A 70 -9.71 2.37 -5.41
CA GLY A 70 -10.63 1.31 -5.83
C GLY A 70 -11.80 1.16 -4.86
N SER A 71 -12.87 0.48 -5.28
CA SER A 71 -14.03 0.22 -4.42
C SER A 71 -13.85 -1.03 -3.54
N GLY A 72 -14.73 -1.20 -2.54
CA GLY A 72 -14.83 -2.43 -1.75
C GLY A 72 -14.14 -2.38 -0.38
N CYS A 73 -14.00 -3.56 0.23
CA CYS A 73 -13.54 -3.72 1.60
C CYS A 73 -12.02 -3.45 1.72
N ARG A 74 -11.65 -2.32 2.32
CA ARG A 74 -10.23 -1.95 2.56
C ARG A 74 -9.47 -3.00 3.38
N ARG A 75 -10.12 -3.59 4.38
CA ARG A 75 -9.55 -4.68 5.20
C ARG A 75 -9.18 -5.88 4.34
N ARG A 76 -10.04 -6.24 3.37
CA ARG A 76 -9.76 -7.33 2.43
C ARG A 76 -8.54 -7.02 1.58
N LYS A 77 -8.49 -5.83 0.97
CA LYS A 77 -7.36 -5.42 0.12
C LYS A 77 -6.01 -5.51 0.84
N ILE A 78 -5.95 -5.14 2.12
CA ILE A 78 -4.72 -5.26 2.94
C ILE A 78 -4.32 -6.71 3.12
N LEU A 79 -5.24 -7.56 3.57
CA LEU A 79 -4.93 -8.95 3.92
C LEU A 79 -4.60 -9.80 2.68
N GLU A 80 -5.23 -9.51 1.54
CA GLU A 80 -4.91 -10.16 0.26
C GLU A 80 -3.47 -9.88 -0.19
N THR A 81 -2.89 -8.72 0.15
CA THR A 81 -1.46 -8.44 -0.10
C THR A 81 -0.55 -9.45 0.57
N PHE A 82 -0.95 -10.03 1.71
CA PHE A 82 -0.20 -11.03 2.46
C PHE A 82 -0.61 -12.48 2.11
N GLY A 83 -1.48 -12.67 1.12
CA GLY A 83 -1.96 -13.99 0.70
C GLY A 83 -3.03 -14.58 1.63
N GLU A 84 -3.60 -13.79 2.54
CA GLU A 84 -4.64 -14.25 3.47
C GLU A 84 -6.03 -14.28 2.81
N LYS A 85 -6.79 -15.35 3.06
CA LYS A 85 -8.19 -15.45 2.61
C LYS A 85 -9.11 -14.76 3.61
N VAL A 86 -9.86 -13.75 3.14
CA VAL A 86 -10.69 -12.93 4.01
C VAL A 86 -12.17 -13.33 3.90
N PRO A 87 -12.78 -13.90 4.94
CA PRO A 87 -14.21 -14.18 4.94
C PRO A 87 -15.03 -12.89 4.78
N ALA A 88 -16.17 -12.99 4.10
CA ALA A 88 -17.07 -11.84 3.87
C ALA A 88 -17.54 -11.19 5.18
N SER A 89 -17.61 -11.94 6.28
CA SER A 89 -17.99 -11.44 7.61
C SER A 89 -17.06 -10.36 8.18
N LEU A 90 -15.80 -10.31 7.73
CA LEU A 90 -14.85 -9.25 8.13
C LEU A 90 -15.06 -7.95 7.35
N CYS A 91 -15.89 -7.98 6.31
CA CYS A 91 -16.22 -6.86 5.44
C CYS A 91 -17.67 -6.46 5.69
N GLY A 92 -17.92 -5.76 6.80
CA GLY A 92 -19.27 -5.31 7.17
C GLY A 92 -19.30 -4.25 8.28
N LYS A 93 -18.14 -3.86 8.82
CA LYS A 93 -18.02 -2.76 9.77
C LYS A 93 -16.98 -1.78 9.25
N SER A 94 -17.45 -0.74 8.57
CA SER A 94 -16.66 0.45 8.30
C SER A 94 -17.58 1.64 8.52
N MET A 95 -17.48 2.24 9.71
CA MET A 95 -17.65 3.69 9.88
C MET A 95 -16.34 4.39 9.53
#